data_AF-A0A1I8BCN5-F1
#
_entry.id   AF-A0A1I8BCN5-F1
#
_cell.length_a   1.000
_cell.length_b   1.000
_cell.length_c   1.000
_cell.angle_alpha   90.00
_cell.angle_beta   90.00
_cell.angle_gamma   90.00
#
_symmetry.space_group_name_H-M   'P 1'
#
loop_
_entity.id
_entity.type
_entity.pdbx_description
1 polymer ?
#
loop_
_entity_poly.entity_id
_entity_poly.type
_entity_poly.pdbx_seq_one_letter_code
_entity_poly.pdbx_strand_id
1 'polypeptide(L)'
;MDKKIRICTEIENLLNKFWTKCNVAIFGSTIALTALSNSDLDLTVYKFNEDGKTDQEDLTLTSKVPCTKFRLLNQKIDISMGGPEKLGGLLNGIWLNTLNKIDPLFRKMSILVKNWAREINDATKGGINSVSLIMFIETFLIQKKLLPNLFKLKPEVYEGNNIKNYLHTNLQKVIIEEMKTRKIY
;
A
#
# COMPACT_ATOMS: atom_id res chain seq x y z
N MET A 1 8.04 7.53 10.80
CA MET A 1 8.15 6.83 9.49
C MET A 1 9.56 6.23 9.35
N ASP A 2 10.57 6.97 9.74
CA ASP A 2 12.01 6.65 9.65
C ASP A 2 12.39 5.29 10.25
N LYS A 3 11.80 4.90 11.38
CA LYS A 3 12.04 3.59 12.01
C LYS A 3 11.59 2.41 11.13
N LYS A 4 10.40 2.48 10.54
CA LYS A 4 9.86 1.42 9.66
C LYS A 4 10.67 1.33 8.35
N ILE A 5 11.14 2.47 7.84
CA ILE A 5 12.04 2.54 6.68
C ILE A 5 13.37 1.84 6.99
N ARG A 6 13.98 2.15 8.14
CA ARG A 6 15.22 1.51 8.57
C ARG A 6 15.08 -0.02 8.67
N ILE A 7 13.99 -0.52 9.27
CA ILE A 7 13.71 -1.96 9.35
C ILE A 7 13.63 -2.57 7.94
N CYS A 8 12.94 -1.90 7.01
CA CYS A 8 12.82 -2.34 5.62
C CYS A 8 14.20 -2.48 4.96
N THR A 9 15.07 -1.48 5.11
CA THR A 9 16.45 -1.51 4.59
C THR A 9 17.30 -2.62 5.24
N GLU A 10 17.19 -2.82 6.55
CA GLU A 10 17.91 -3.89 7.26
C GLU A 10 17.45 -5.29 6.78
N ILE A 11 16.15 -5.48 6.58
CA ILE A 11 15.59 -6.73 6.04
C ILE A 11 16.04 -6.94 4.60
N GLU A 12 16.00 -5.92 3.74
CA GLU A 12 16.47 -6.01 2.36
C GLU A 12 17.94 -6.42 2.29
N ASN A 13 18.80 -5.79 3.10
CA ASN A 13 20.21 -6.14 3.19
C ASN A 13 20.44 -7.58 3.68
N LEU A 14 19.61 -8.08 4.60
CA LEU A 14 19.67 -9.45 5.08
C LEU A 14 19.24 -10.43 3.98
N LEU A 15 18.12 -10.18 3.32
CA LEU A 15 17.59 -11.03 2.27
C LEU A 15 18.52 -11.10 1.06
N ASN A 16 19.19 -10.00 0.70
CA ASN A 16 20.17 -9.99 -0.38
C ASN A 16 21.39 -10.90 -0.15
N LYS A 17 21.63 -11.40 1.07
CA LYS A 17 22.64 -12.43 1.35
C LYS A 17 22.21 -13.82 0.87
N PHE A 18 20.92 -14.05 0.69
CA PHE A 18 20.33 -15.34 0.31
C PHE A 18 19.73 -15.29 -1.11
N TRP A 19 19.10 -14.17 -1.47
CA TRP A 19 18.47 -13.94 -2.77
C TRP A 19 19.09 -12.71 -3.44
N THR A 20 19.94 -12.92 -4.44
CA THR A 20 20.65 -11.82 -5.10
C THR A 20 19.66 -10.89 -5.83
N LYS A 21 19.87 -9.58 -5.67
CA LYS A 21 19.09 -8.51 -6.32
C LYS A 21 17.59 -8.51 -5.94
N CYS A 22 17.24 -9.00 -4.76
CA CYS A 22 15.89 -8.85 -4.23
C CYS A 22 15.68 -7.42 -3.68
N ASN A 23 14.44 -6.93 -3.76
CA ASN A 23 14.02 -5.64 -3.22
C ASN A 23 12.93 -5.87 -2.18
N VAL A 24 12.86 -5.00 -1.19
CA VAL A 24 11.81 -5.02 -0.16
C VAL A 24 11.10 -3.68 -0.16
N ALA A 25 9.78 -3.71 -0.30
CA ALA A 25 8.96 -2.50 -0.20
C ALA A 25 7.98 -2.62 0.97
N ILE A 26 7.85 -1.52 1.71
CA ILE A 26 6.74 -1.32 2.64
C ILE A 26 5.45 -1.20 1.82
N PHE A 27 4.33 -1.69 2.32
CA PHE A 27 3.02 -1.39 1.73
C PHE A 27 1.92 -1.23 2.78
N GLY A 28 0.65 -1.23 2.34
CA GLY A 28 -0.50 -1.24 3.21
C GLY A 28 -0.69 0.08 3.96
N SER A 29 -1.17 -0.01 5.20
CA SER A 29 -1.59 1.15 6.00
C SER A 29 -0.45 2.15 6.27
N THR A 30 0.80 1.68 6.27
CA THR A 30 1.99 2.51 6.50
C THR A 30 2.23 3.48 5.33
N ILE A 31 2.19 2.99 4.09
CA ILE A 31 2.31 3.87 2.91
C ILE A 31 1.03 4.69 2.71
N ALA A 32 -0.13 4.08 2.94
CA ALA A 32 -1.41 4.73 2.79
C ALA A 32 -1.66 5.86 3.81
N LEU A 33 -0.76 6.11 4.78
CA LEU A 33 -0.93 7.14 5.83
C LEU A 33 -2.22 7.00 6.66
N THR A 34 -2.80 5.79 6.66
CA THR A 34 -4.00 5.41 7.42
C THR A 34 -3.67 4.44 8.58
N ALA A 35 -2.37 4.22 8.84
CA ALA A 35 -1.88 3.47 9.99
C ALA A 35 -2.19 4.20 11.30
N LEU A 36 -2.57 3.42 12.31
CA LEU A 36 -2.58 3.81 13.71
C LEU A 36 -1.21 3.51 14.33
N SER A 37 -0.94 4.00 15.54
CA SER A 37 0.36 3.87 16.21
C SER A 37 0.81 2.43 16.45
N ASN A 38 -0.13 1.50 16.53
CA ASN A 38 0.06 0.06 16.72
C ASN A 38 -0.06 -0.75 15.42
N SER A 39 -0.14 -0.11 14.25
CA SER A 39 -0.33 -0.85 13.00
C SER A 39 0.92 -1.62 12.59
N ASP A 40 0.67 -2.84 12.14
CA ASP A 40 1.64 -3.76 11.55
C ASP A 40 2.48 -3.10 10.44
N LEU A 41 3.65 -3.68 10.19
CA LEU A 41 4.50 -3.36 9.07
C LEU A 41 4.33 -4.41 7.99
N ASP A 42 3.59 -4.07 6.94
CA ASP A 42 3.43 -4.92 5.77
C ASP A 42 4.61 -4.71 4.80
N LEU A 43 5.30 -5.80 4.45
CA LEU A 43 6.45 -5.82 3.54
C LEU A 43 6.22 -6.79 2.39
N THR A 44 6.60 -6.39 1.19
CA THR A 44 6.59 -7.26 0.01
C THR A 44 8.01 -7.43 -0.49
N VAL A 45 8.39 -8.66 -0.79
CA VAL A 45 9.67 -9.00 -1.41
C VAL A 45 9.42 -9.22 -2.90
N TYR A 46 10.26 -8.63 -3.74
CA TYR A 46 10.13 -8.77 -5.20
C TYR A 46 11.50 -8.65 -5.87
N LYS A 47 11.61 -9.23 -7.06
CA LYS A 47 12.78 -9.13 -7.94
C LYS A 47 12.28 -8.72 -9.32
N PHE A 48 13.09 -7.99 -10.08
CA PHE A 48 12.77 -7.69 -11.47
C PHE A 48 13.65 -8.55 -12.39
N ASN A 49 13.05 -9.10 -13.43
CA ASN A 49 13.74 -9.68 -14.57
C ASN A 49 14.43 -8.60 -15.41
N GLU A 50 15.29 -9.02 -16.33
CA GLU A 50 16.00 -8.12 -17.26
C GLU A 50 15.03 -7.26 -18.09
N ASP A 51 13.87 -7.82 -18.46
CA ASP A 51 12.77 -7.10 -19.13
C ASP A 51 12.02 -6.13 -18.21
N GLY A 52 12.38 -6.05 -16.94
CA GLY A 52 11.76 -5.17 -15.97
C GLY A 52 10.41 -5.63 -15.43
N LYS A 53 9.98 -6.85 -15.76
CA LYS A 53 8.80 -7.50 -15.16
C LYS A 53 9.19 -8.15 -13.83
N THR A 54 8.22 -8.37 -12.95
CA THR A 54 8.50 -9.03 -11.67
C THR A 54 8.83 -10.49 -11.89
N ASP A 55 10.02 -10.87 -11.44
CA ASP A 55 10.50 -12.24 -11.40
C ASP A 55 9.77 -13.01 -10.30
N GLN A 56 9.16 -14.14 -10.66
CA GLN A 56 8.45 -15.02 -9.74
C GLN A 56 9.20 -16.34 -9.51
N GLU A 57 10.23 -16.65 -10.30
CA GLU A 57 10.80 -18.01 -10.37
C GLU A 57 11.65 -18.38 -9.13
N ASP A 58 12.15 -17.39 -8.36
CA ASP A 58 13.01 -17.63 -7.19
C ASP A 58 12.32 -17.40 -5.81
N LEU A 59 11.09 -16.87 -5.77
CA LEU A 59 10.43 -16.39 -4.54
C LEU A 59 9.26 -17.28 -4.07
N THR A 60 9.11 -18.48 -4.62
CA THR A 60 8.07 -19.45 -4.24
C THR A 60 8.27 -20.01 -2.83
N LEU A 61 7.81 -19.26 -1.84
CA LEU A 61 7.40 -19.81 -0.55
C LEU A 61 6.13 -20.66 -0.81
N THR A 62 6.05 -21.85 -0.21
CA THR A 62 5.19 -22.98 -0.61
C THR A 62 3.69 -22.86 -0.28
N SER A 63 3.07 -21.68 -0.33
CA SER A 63 1.61 -21.57 -0.18
C SER A 63 1.02 -20.55 -1.15
N LYS A 64 -0.28 -20.64 -1.44
CA LYS A 64 -0.96 -19.81 -2.48
C LYS A 64 -0.76 -18.30 -2.32
N VAL A 65 -0.47 -17.81 -1.11
CA VAL A 65 0.14 -16.50 -0.81
C VAL A 65 0.86 -16.63 0.55
N PRO A 66 2.14 -17.00 0.58
CA PRO A 66 2.86 -17.26 1.82
C PRO A 66 3.17 -15.93 2.50
N CYS A 67 2.53 -15.70 3.64
CA CYS A 67 2.81 -14.55 4.47
C CYS A 67 3.55 -15.00 5.72
N THR A 68 4.81 -14.60 5.85
CA THR A 68 5.59 -14.83 7.07
C THR A 68 5.32 -13.69 8.03
N LYS A 69 4.77 -14.02 9.21
CA LYS A 69 4.56 -13.06 10.30
C LYS A 69 5.62 -13.24 11.37
N PHE A 70 6.31 -12.17 11.73
CA PHE A 70 7.28 -12.18 12.82
C PHE A 70 7.25 -10.87 13.61
N ARG A 71 7.58 -10.95 14.89
CA ARG A 71 7.56 -9.81 15.80
C ARG A 71 8.98 -9.38 16.15
N LEU A 72 9.31 -8.12 15.89
CA LEU A 72 10.56 -7.55 16.37
C LEU A 72 10.38 -7.12 17.84
N LEU A 73 10.83 -7.97 18.77
CA LEU A 73 10.59 -7.84 20.22
C LEU A 73 11.01 -6.47 20.78
N ASN A 74 12.16 -5.96 20.34
CA ASN A 74 12.68 -4.65 20.78
C ASN A 74 11.84 -3.47 20.28
N GLN A 75 10.93 -3.69 19.33
CA GLN A 75 10.17 -2.64 18.69
C GLN A 75 8.65 -2.83 18.75
N LYS A 76 8.16 -3.97 19.24
CA LYS A 76 6.73 -4.36 19.25
C LYS A 76 6.05 -4.12 17.89
N ILE A 77 6.75 -4.41 16.80
CA ILE A 77 6.22 -4.31 15.43
C ILE A 77 6.02 -5.73 14.92
N ASP A 78 4.78 -6.03 14.54
CA ASP A 78 4.45 -7.23 13.79
C ASP A 78 4.72 -6.95 12.30
N ILE A 79 5.53 -7.82 11.69
CA ILE A 79 5.97 -7.69 10.31
C ILE A 79 5.31 -8.81 9.52
N SER A 80 4.53 -8.43 8.49
CA SER A 80 3.89 -9.36 7.56
C SER A 80 4.61 -9.28 6.23
N MET A 81 5.33 -10.33 5.85
CA MET A 81 6.13 -10.37 4.61
C MET A 81 5.51 -11.32 3.59
N GLY A 82 5.34 -10.89 2.34
CA GLY A 82 4.84 -11.73 1.24
C GLY A 82 5.65 -11.60 -0.06
N GLY A 83 5.30 -12.40 -1.07
CA GLY A 83 6.00 -12.46 -2.35
C GLY A 83 5.49 -11.47 -3.41
N PRO A 84 5.94 -11.59 -4.66
CA PRO A 84 5.58 -10.69 -5.77
C PRO A 84 4.08 -10.68 -6.09
N GLU A 85 3.30 -11.66 -5.66
CA GLU A 85 1.85 -11.66 -5.76
C GLU A 85 1.15 -10.59 -4.88
N LYS A 86 1.83 -10.09 -3.83
CA LYS A 86 1.31 -9.04 -2.92
C LYS A 86 1.50 -7.62 -3.44
N LEU A 87 2.08 -7.48 -4.63
CA LEU A 87 2.28 -6.22 -5.33
C LEU A 87 1.00 -5.40 -5.56
N GLY A 88 -0.17 -6.05 -5.65
CA GLY A 88 -1.46 -5.36 -5.63
C GLY A 88 -1.70 -4.57 -4.33
N GLY A 89 -1.22 -5.07 -3.18
CA GLY A 89 -1.26 -4.35 -1.90
C GLY A 89 -0.37 -3.11 -1.86
N LEU A 90 0.75 -3.13 -2.59
CA LEU A 90 1.61 -1.96 -2.79
C LEU A 90 0.92 -0.91 -3.65
N LEU A 91 0.34 -1.31 -4.78
CA LEU A 91 -0.44 -0.42 -5.64
C LEU A 91 -1.60 0.23 -4.88
N ASN A 92 -2.36 -0.55 -4.11
CA ASN A 92 -3.41 -0.03 -3.24
C ASN A 92 -2.87 0.99 -2.23
N GLY A 93 -1.74 0.70 -1.58
CA GLY A 93 -1.11 1.63 -0.64
C GLY A 93 -0.71 2.96 -1.31
N ILE A 94 -0.13 2.90 -2.50
CA ILE A 94 0.28 4.08 -3.28
C ILE A 94 -0.95 4.89 -3.70
N TRP A 95 -1.99 4.23 -4.21
CA TRP A 95 -3.24 4.86 -4.59
C TRP A 95 -3.89 5.61 -3.41
N LEU A 96 -4.00 4.97 -2.25
CA LEU A 96 -4.51 5.63 -1.04
C LEU A 96 -3.65 6.81 -0.60
N ASN A 97 -2.33 6.70 -0.71
CA ASN A 97 -1.42 7.82 -0.43
C ASN A 97 -1.67 8.99 -1.41
N THR A 98 -1.91 8.71 -2.69
CA THR A 98 -2.27 9.73 -3.68
C THR A 98 -3.54 10.47 -3.26
N LEU A 99 -4.61 9.75 -2.90
CA LEU A 99 -5.86 10.37 -2.44
C LEU A 99 -5.66 11.25 -1.20
N ASN A 100 -4.88 10.78 -0.22
CA ASN A 100 -4.56 11.56 0.98
C ASN A 100 -3.78 12.85 0.70
N LYS A 101 -2.98 12.88 -0.38
CA LYS A 101 -2.22 14.06 -0.80
C LYS A 101 -3.04 15.03 -1.66
N ILE A 102 -4.09 14.54 -2.31
CA ILE A 102 -5.06 15.35 -3.05
C ILE A 102 -5.94 16.12 -2.06
N ASP A 103 -6.59 15.43 -1.13
CA ASP A 103 -7.47 16.06 -0.15
C ASP A 103 -7.24 15.50 1.28
N PRO A 104 -6.86 16.35 2.26
CA PRO A 104 -6.69 15.96 3.66
C PRO A 104 -7.96 15.40 4.33
N LEU A 105 -9.15 15.73 3.83
CA LEU A 105 -10.43 15.23 4.34
C LEU A 105 -10.52 13.71 4.22
N PHE A 106 -10.01 13.14 3.12
CA PHE A 106 -9.97 11.70 2.92
C PHE A 106 -9.23 10.99 4.06
N ARG A 107 -8.08 11.54 4.47
CA ARG A 107 -7.30 11.01 5.59
C ARG A 107 -8.08 11.07 6.90
N LYS A 108 -8.68 12.22 7.19
CA LYS A 108 -9.43 12.46 8.43
C LYS A 108 -10.61 11.49 8.54
N MET A 109 -11.39 11.36 7.46
CA MET A 109 -12.52 10.42 7.41
C MET A 109 -12.05 8.96 7.51
N SER A 110 -10.97 8.60 6.83
CA SER A 110 -10.37 7.26 6.90
C SER A 110 -10.00 6.86 8.32
N ILE A 111 -9.34 7.75 9.06
CA ILE A 111 -8.96 7.48 10.46
C ILE A 111 -10.20 7.40 11.35
N LEU A 112 -11.13 8.35 11.21
CA LEU A 112 -12.35 8.40 12.02
C LEU A 112 -13.20 7.13 11.87
N VAL A 113 -13.50 6.75 10.62
CA VAL A 113 -14.34 5.59 10.31
C VAL A 113 -13.63 4.29 10.68
N LYS A 114 -12.33 4.15 10.42
CA LYS A 114 -11.56 2.97 10.88
C LYS A 114 -11.59 2.83 12.40
N ASN A 115 -11.54 3.95 13.12
CA ASN A 115 -11.61 3.93 14.58
C ASN A 115 -13.01 3.55 15.09
N TRP A 116 -14.05 4.11 14.47
CA TRP A 116 -15.44 3.73 14.76
C TRP A 116 -15.73 2.26 14.44
N ALA A 117 -15.24 1.77 13.31
CA ALA A 117 -15.46 0.41 12.84
C ALA A 117 -14.57 -0.65 13.51
N ARG A 118 -13.84 -0.32 14.60
CA ARG A 118 -12.81 -1.21 15.17
C ARG A 118 -13.32 -2.62 15.46
N GLU A 119 -14.52 -2.75 16.00
CA GLU A 119 -15.13 -4.04 16.36
C GLU A 119 -15.64 -4.85 15.16
N ILE A 120 -15.88 -4.18 14.02
CA ILE A 120 -16.36 -4.82 12.78
C ILE A 120 -15.26 -4.90 11.71
N ASN A 121 -14.10 -4.26 11.93
CA ASN A 121 -12.96 -4.19 11.02
C ASN A 121 -11.99 -5.36 11.27
N ASP A 122 -12.52 -6.59 11.22
CA ASP A 122 -11.74 -7.81 11.41
C ASP A 122 -12.16 -8.88 10.42
N ALA A 123 -11.45 -8.93 9.29
CA ALA A 123 -11.71 -9.91 8.23
C ALA A 123 -11.51 -11.36 8.69
N THR A 124 -10.68 -11.60 9.72
CA THR A 124 -10.44 -12.95 10.24
C THR A 124 -11.63 -13.50 11.01
N LYS A 125 -12.50 -12.61 11.51
CA LYS A 125 -13.75 -12.94 12.20
C LYS A 125 -14.99 -12.77 11.31
N GLY A 126 -14.81 -12.67 9.98
CA GLY A 126 -15.90 -12.45 9.04
C GLY A 126 -16.41 -11.01 8.98
N GLY A 127 -15.70 -10.06 9.58
CA GLY A 127 -15.98 -8.63 9.49
C GLY A 127 -15.48 -8.01 8.18
N ILE A 128 -15.59 -6.67 8.08
CA ILE A 128 -15.17 -5.91 6.91
C ILE A 128 -13.65 -5.69 6.98
N ASN A 129 -12.93 -5.95 5.89
CA ASN A 129 -11.49 -5.64 5.87
C ASN A 129 -11.24 -4.12 5.72
N SER A 130 -10.07 -3.67 6.16
CA SER A 130 -9.71 -2.24 6.15
C SER A 130 -9.70 -1.62 4.75
N VAL A 131 -9.41 -2.38 3.69
CA VAL A 131 -9.44 -1.85 2.31
C VAL A 131 -10.88 -1.56 1.88
N SER A 132 -11.80 -2.47 2.17
CA SER A 132 -13.23 -2.28 1.88
C SER A 132 -13.81 -1.07 2.60
N LEU A 133 -13.48 -0.84 3.87
CA LEU A 133 -13.90 0.37 4.59
C LEU A 133 -13.41 1.64 3.91
N ILE A 134 -12.17 1.64 3.43
CA ILE A 134 -11.60 2.80 2.75
C ILE A 134 -12.25 3.04 1.38
N MET A 135 -12.56 1.98 0.62
CA MET A 135 -13.30 2.07 -0.65
C MET A 135 -14.69 2.69 -0.45
N PHE A 136 -15.38 2.36 0.64
CA PHE A 136 -16.66 3.00 0.98
C PHE A 136 -16.52 4.50 1.23
N ILE A 137 -15.48 4.91 1.95
CA ILE A 137 -15.21 6.32 2.25
C ILE A 137 -14.87 7.08 0.96
N GLU A 138 -14.01 6.52 0.13
CA GLU A 138 -13.67 7.11 -1.17
C GLU A 138 -14.94 7.28 -2.03
N THR A 139 -15.73 6.21 -2.18
CA THR A 139 -16.97 6.23 -2.96
C THR A 139 -17.92 7.32 -2.45
N PHE A 140 -18.10 7.42 -1.13
CA PHE A 140 -18.92 8.45 -0.51
C PHE A 140 -18.42 9.86 -0.82
N LEU A 141 -17.12 10.12 -0.70
CA LEU A 141 -16.55 11.44 -0.98
C LEU A 141 -16.62 11.79 -2.47
N ILE A 142 -16.45 10.81 -3.37
CA ILE A 142 -16.65 10.99 -4.81
C ILE A 142 -18.10 11.38 -5.10
N GLN A 143 -19.07 10.65 -4.52
CA GLN A 143 -20.50 10.97 -4.69
C GLN A 143 -20.87 12.35 -4.17
N LYS A 144 -20.21 12.79 -3.08
CA LYS A 144 -20.36 14.14 -2.52
C LYS A 144 -19.55 15.20 -3.24
N LYS A 145 -18.82 14.86 -4.31
CA LYS A 145 -17.96 15.77 -5.06
C LYS A 145 -16.91 16.45 -4.18
N LEU A 146 -16.41 15.71 -3.19
CA LEU A 146 -15.34 16.11 -2.27
C LEU A 146 -14.00 15.45 -2.62
N LEU A 147 -14.01 14.48 -3.53
CA LEU A 147 -12.81 13.78 -4.00
C LEU A 147 -12.95 13.46 -5.49
N PRO A 148 -11.89 13.61 -6.31
CA PRO A 148 -11.95 13.24 -7.71
C PRO A 148 -11.94 11.72 -7.88
N ASN A 149 -12.69 11.21 -8.87
CA ASN A 149 -12.63 9.80 -9.25
C ASN A 149 -11.39 9.54 -10.13
N LEU A 150 -10.29 9.11 -9.50
CA LEU A 150 -9.02 8.87 -10.21
C LEU A 150 -9.12 7.75 -11.24
N PHE A 151 -9.90 6.68 -10.98
CA PHE A 151 -10.07 5.58 -11.92
C PHE A 151 -10.72 6.04 -13.23
N LYS A 152 -11.64 6.99 -13.16
CA LYS A 152 -12.28 7.57 -14.35
C LYS A 152 -11.39 8.60 -15.05
N LEU A 153 -10.63 9.39 -14.28
CA LEU A 153 -9.86 10.52 -14.81
C LEU A 153 -8.51 10.12 -15.38
N LYS A 154 -7.93 9.03 -14.88
CA LYS A 154 -6.57 8.58 -15.19
C LYS A 154 -6.50 7.05 -15.28
N PRO A 155 -7.31 6.40 -16.13
CA PRO A 155 -7.32 4.94 -16.26
C PRO A 155 -5.96 4.35 -16.61
N GLU A 156 -5.16 5.07 -17.41
CA GLU A 156 -3.83 4.68 -17.87
C GLU A 156 -2.84 4.41 -16.73
N VAL A 157 -3.09 5.03 -15.57
CA VAL A 157 -2.25 4.85 -14.39
C VAL A 157 -2.53 3.49 -13.76
N TYR A 158 -3.72 2.92 -13.97
CA TYR A 158 -4.13 1.62 -13.45
C TYR A 158 -4.12 0.51 -14.52
N GLU A 159 -3.80 0.86 -15.77
CA GLU A 159 -3.68 -0.08 -16.88
C GLU A 159 -2.31 -0.79 -16.87
N GLY A 160 -2.36 -2.10 -16.69
CA GLY A 160 -1.19 -2.96 -16.53
C GLY A 160 -0.62 -2.88 -15.12
N ASN A 161 -0.31 -4.04 -14.52
CA ASN A 161 0.32 -4.16 -13.19
C ASN A 161 1.77 -3.63 -13.15
N ASN A 162 2.05 -2.51 -13.82
CA ASN A 162 3.38 -1.98 -14.01
C ASN A 162 3.74 -1.08 -12.83
N ILE A 163 4.09 -1.71 -11.71
CA ILE A 163 4.57 -1.05 -10.48
C ILE A 163 5.70 -0.06 -10.74
N LYS A 164 6.50 -0.30 -11.78
CA LYS A 164 7.53 0.63 -12.26
C LYS A 164 6.97 2.03 -12.53
N ASN A 165 5.74 2.12 -13.05
CA ASN A 165 5.08 3.40 -13.34
C ASN A 165 4.77 4.19 -12.06
N TYR A 166 4.67 3.56 -10.89
CA TYR A 166 4.31 4.25 -9.65
C TYR A 166 5.49 4.48 -8.69
N LEU A 167 6.41 3.53 -8.60
CA LEU A 167 7.56 3.63 -7.68
C LEU A 167 8.69 4.51 -8.23
N HIS A 168 8.85 4.55 -9.55
CA HIS A 168 10.03 5.15 -10.19
C HIS A 168 9.73 6.37 -11.08
N THR A 169 8.48 6.77 -11.22
CA THR A 169 8.13 7.93 -12.07
C THR A 169 7.65 9.12 -11.24
N ASN A 170 7.81 10.32 -11.79
CA ASN A 170 7.19 11.54 -11.24
C ASN A 170 5.67 11.59 -11.47
N LEU A 171 5.06 10.55 -12.07
CA LEU A 171 3.64 10.52 -12.43
C LEU A 171 2.72 10.74 -11.23
N GLN A 172 3.03 10.12 -10.08
CA GLN A 172 2.24 10.34 -8.86
C GLN A 172 2.23 11.83 -8.47
N LYS A 173 3.38 12.50 -8.53
CA LYS A 173 3.48 13.94 -8.20
C LYS A 173 2.69 14.79 -9.19
N VAL A 174 2.80 14.51 -10.48
CA VAL A 174 2.07 15.23 -11.53
C VAL A 174 0.55 15.10 -11.32
N ILE A 175 0.05 13.88 -11.07
CA ILE A 175 -1.38 13.64 -10.80
C ILE A 175 -1.84 14.41 -9.56
N ILE A 176 -1.06 14.40 -8.48
CA ILE A 176 -1.41 15.12 -7.25
C ILE A 176 -1.58 16.62 -7.52
N GLU A 177 -0.62 17.23 -8.22
CA GLU A 177 -0.67 18.67 -8.51
C GLU A 177 -1.79 19.04 -9.49
N GLU A 178 -2.03 18.21 -10.51
CA GLU A 178 -3.18 18.37 -11.42
C GLU A 178 -4.52 18.31 -10.67
N MET A 179 -4.66 17.38 -9.72
CA MET A 179 -5.93 17.18 -9.01
C MET A 179 -6.17 18.26 -7.95
N LYS A 180 -5.14 18.80 -7.31
CA LYS A 180 -5.27 19.93 -6.37
C LYS A 180 -5.74 21.23 -7.04
N THR A 181 -5.33 21.45 -8.28
CA THR A 181 -5.69 22.66 -9.04
C THR A 181 -7.07 22.56 -9.68
N ARG A 182 -7.63 21.34 -9.74
CA ARG A 182 -8.95 21.09 -10.31
C ARG A 182 -10.04 21.51 -9.33
N LYS A 183 -10.91 22.43 -9.76
CA LYS A 183 -12.17 22.67 -9.04
C LYS A 183 -13.04 21.42 -9.15
N ILE A 184 -13.37 20.82 -8.01
CA ILE A 184 -14.32 19.72 -7.94
C ILE A 184 -15.72 20.35 -7.99
N TYR A 185 -16.46 20.11 -9.09
CA TYR A 185 -17.80 20.68 -9.33
C TYR A 185 -18.92 19.70 -9.01
#